data_AF-A0A969JYA4-F1
#
_entry.id   AF-A0A969JYA4-F1
#
_cell.length_a   1.000
_cell.length_b   1.000
_cell.length_c   1.000
_cell.angle_alpha   90.00
_cell.angle_beta   90.00
_cell.angle_gamma   90.00
#
_symmetry.space_group_name_H-M   'P 1'
#
loop_
_entity.id
_entity.type
_entity.pdbx_description
1 polymer ?
#
loop_
_entity_poly.entity_id
_entity_poly.type
_entity_poly.pdbx_seq_one_letter_code
_entity_poly.pdbx_strand_id
1 'polypeptide(L)'
;MKLVEMRNRRDAYLVIFLCYFVVATEFLFEQSMAIAAYQLVAIVIVTAAMVGLNQMHARIRPLVSLRTAAVLVLQAAPLMIVLFLFFPRIAPLWSVPLPGGAQTGMSDRVAPGDIASLTLSDEIAFRANFAGAIPPARALYWRGLVYSRFDAGIWTMVPLPTTRAGLIDGDDDWQADGAGTPAFTYEVILEPTQAAWLFALETASPASGGVTLTRDFRLVADDPVRSLYRYSVETYPDVPTDPGITGLASPT
;
A
#
# COMPACT_ATOMS: atom_id res chain seq x y z
N MET A 1 24.17 -36.15 -10.11
CA MET A 1 24.08 -37.61 -9.92
C MET A 1 23.98 -37.95 -8.42
N LYS A 2 22.86 -37.60 -7.77
CA LYS A 2 22.53 -37.99 -6.38
C LYS A 2 21.01 -38.12 -6.19
N LEU A 3 20.31 -38.34 -7.30
CA LEU A 3 18.86 -38.52 -7.40
C LEU A 3 18.47 -39.96 -7.79
N VAL A 4 19.45 -40.78 -8.18
CA VAL A 4 19.23 -42.18 -8.62
C VAL A 4 19.37 -43.17 -7.47
N GLU A 5 19.82 -42.71 -6.30
CA GLU A 5 19.93 -43.53 -5.08
C GLU A 5 18.76 -43.23 -4.12
N MET A 6 17.54 -43.12 -4.66
CA MET A 6 16.31 -42.99 -3.89
C MET A 6 15.92 -44.39 -3.40
N ARG A 7 16.69 -44.91 -2.44
CA ARG A 7 16.58 -46.31 -1.98
C ARG A 7 15.43 -46.50 -1.00
N ASN A 8 14.77 -45.44 -0.53
CA ASN A 8 13.74 -45.52 0.49
C ASN A 8 12.53 -44.59 0.24
N ARG A 9 11.31 -45.05 0.55
CA ARG A 9 10.05 -44.29 0.37
C ARG A 9 10.07 -42.90 1.01
N ARG A 10 10.83 -42.76 2.10
CA ARG A 10 11.00 -41.51 2.86
C ARG A 10 11.62 -40.41 2.01
N ASP A 11 12.59 -40.74 1.18
CA ASP A 11 13.31 -39.75 0.38
C ASP A 11 12.40 -39.16 -0.72
N ALA A 12 11.52 -39.99 -1.29
CA ALA A 12 10.51 -39.54 -2.26
C ALA A 12 9.50 -38.57 -1.63
N TYR A 13 9.02 -38.85 -0.41
CA TYR A 13 8.15 -37.94 0.32
C TYR A 13 8.85 -36.62 0.66
N LEU A 14 10.12 -36.65 1.06
CA LEU A 14 10.90 -35.44 1.34
C LEU A 14 11.01 -34.54 0.12
N VAL A 15 11.27 -35.11 -1.07
CA VAL A 15 11.32 -34.33 -2.33
C VAL A 15 9.97 -33.72 -2.66
N ILE A 16 8.87 -34.47 -2.50
CA ILE A 16 7.51 -33.97 -2.76
C ILE A 16 7.16 -32.82 -1.80
N PHE A 17 7.45 -32.97 -0.50
CA PHE A 17 7.23 -31.91 0.48
C PHE A 17 8.10 -30.69 0.22
N LEU A 18 9.34 -30.88 -0.23
CA LEU A 18 10.21 -29.78 -0.66
C LEU A 18 9.59 -29.03 -1.84
N CYS A 19 9.04 -29.73 -2.83
CA CYS A 19 8.33 -29.09 -3.95
C CYS A 19 7.12 -28.28 -3.47
N TYR A 20 6.29 -28.81 -2.56
CA TYR A 20 5.20 -28.05 -1.97
C TYR A 20 5.68 -26.81 -1.23
N PHE A 21 6.78 -26.92 -0.48
CA PHE A 21 7.35 -25.80 0.25
C PHE A 21 7.84 -24.69 -0.69
N VAL A 22 8.51 -25.05 -1.79
CA VAL A 22 8.96 -24.08 -2.80
C VAL A 22 7.78 -23.36 -3.43
N VAL A 23 6.74 -24.09 -3.85
CA VAL A 23 5.51 -23.49 -4.40
C VAL A 23 4.87 -22.53 -3.40
N ALA A 24 4.70 -22.95 -2.15
CA ALA A 24 4.11 -22.11 -1.11
C ALA A 24 4.93 -20.84 -0.82
N THR A 25 6.26 -20.94 -0.86
CA THR A 25 7.17 -19.81 -0.64
C THR A 25 7.11 -18.82 -1.80
N GLU A 26 7.12 -19.31 -3.04
CA GLU A 26 7.02 -18.47 -4.24
C GLU A 26 5.69 -17.69 -4.27
N PHE A 27 4.58 -18.32 -3.84
CA PHE A 27 3.26 -17.67 -3.77
C PHE A 27 3.23 -16.50 -2.79
N LEU A 28 4.09 -16.53 -1.76
CA LEU A 28 4.15 -15.48 -0.74
C LEU A 28 4.75 -14.18 -1.28
N PHE A 29 5.71 -14.28 -2.20
CA PHE A 29 6.44 -13.14 -2.74
C PHE A 29 5.81 -12.56 -4.01
N GLU A 30 5.29 -13.43 -4.90
CA GLU A 30 4.75 -13.00 -6.19
C GLU A 30 3.28 -13.39 -6.37
N GLN A 31 2.41 -12.39 -6.47
CA GLN A 31 0.96 -12.57 -6.62
C GLN A 31 0.46 -12.22 -8.03
N SER A 32 1.31 -12.35 -9.04
CA SER A 32 0.91 -12.10 -10.43
C SER A 32 -0.02 -13.20 -10.96
N MET A 33 -0.92 -12.85 -11.88
CA MET A 33 -1.86 -13.81 -12.48
C MET A 33 -1.15 -14.94 -13.22
N ALA A 34 -0.01 -14.64 -13.86
CA ALA A 34 0.80 -15.63 -14.58
C ALA A 34 1.42 -16.66 -13.62
N ILE A 35 1.93 -16.19 -12.48
CA ILE A 35 2.53 -17.05 -11.46
C ILE A 35 1.48 -17.90 -10.77
N ALA A 36 0.30 -17.35 -10.49
CA ALA A 36 -0.82 -18.12 -9.95
C ALA A 36 -1.20 -19.29 -10.88
N ALA A 37 -1.27 -19.06 -12.19
CA ALA A 37 -1.55 -20.12 -13.17
C ALA A 37 -0.44 -21.18 -13.22
N TYR A 38 0.82 -20.75 -13.23
CA TYR A 38 1.98 -21.64 -13.17
C TYR A 38 1.98 -22.51 -11.91
N GLN A 39 1.72 -21.91 -10.75
CA GLN A 39 1.68 -22.63 -9.49
C GLN A 39 0.51 -23.60 -9.38
N LEU A 40 -0.65 -23.28 -9.95
CA LEU A 40 -1.75 -24.23 -10.03
C LEU A 40 -1.33 -25.49 -10.79
N VAL A 41 -0.64 -25.33 -11.92
CA VAL A 41 -0.09 -26.47 -12.69
C VAL A 41 0.94 -27.23 -11.86
N ALA A 42 1.85 -26.53 -11.18
CA ALA A 42 2.86 -27.14 -10.32
C ALA A 42 2.23 -27.98 -9.19
N ILE A 43 1.22 -27.44 -8.49
CA ILE A 43 0.49 -28.15 -7.43
C ILE A 43 -0.16 -29.43 -7.98
N VAL A 44 -0.80 -29.37 -9.15
CA VAL A 44 -1.42 -30.54 -9.77
C VAL A 44 -0.37 -31.60 -10.10
N ILE A 45 0.80 -31.22 -10.61
CA ILE A 45 1.90 -32.14 -10.93
C ILE A 45 2.49 -32.77 -9.66
N VAL A 46 2.77 -31.98 -8.63
CA VAL A 46 3.31 -32.46 -7.35
C VAL A 46 2.30 -33.39 -6.65
N THR A 47 1.01 -33.04 -6.70
CA THR A 47 -0.07 -33.89 -6.18
C THR A 47 -0.19 -35.19 -6.98
N ALA A 48 -0.05 -35.15 -8.31
CA ALA A 48 -0.06 -36.34 -9.15
C ALA A 48 1.12 -37.27 -8.84
N ALA A 49 2.31 -36.71 -8.57
CA ALA A 49 3.48 -37.46 -8.13
C ALA A 49 3.24 -38.13 -6.76
N MET A 50 2.60 -37.42 -5.82
CA MET A 50 2.19 -37.95 -4.52
C MET A 50 1.18 -39.09 -4.63
N VAL A 51 0.18 -38.94 -5.52
CA VAL A 51 -0.80 -39.99 -5.81
C VAL A 51 -0.13 -41.21 -6.45
N GLY A 52 0.78 -41.00 -7.40
CA GLY A 52 1.55 -42.07 -8.04
C GLY A 52 2.43 -42.84 -7.05
N LEU A 53 3.07 -42.15 -6.10
CA LEU A 53 3.88 -42.76 -5.04
C LEU A 53 3.04 -43.65 -4.12
N ASN A 54 1.80 -43.25 -3.83
CA ASN A 54 0.86 -44.04 -3.02
C ASN A 54 0.25 -45.23 -3.76
N GLN A 55 0.23 -45.21 -5.10
CA GLN A 55 -0.32 -46.28 -5.93
C GLN A 55 0.68 -47.40 -6.26
N MET A 56 1.91 -47.40 -5.74
CA MET A 56 2.99 -48.33 -6.13
C MET A 56 2.71 -49.84 -5.96
N HIS A 57 1.66 -50.27 -5.26
CA HIS A 57 1.23 -51.69 -5.25
C HIS A 57 0.37 -52.08 -6.47
N ALA A 58 -0.10 -51.10 -7.24
CA ALA A 58 -0.79 -51.26 -8.51
C ALA A 58 0.04 -50.64 -9.65
N ARG A 59 -0.15 -51.11 -10.88
CA ARG A 59 0.58 -50.61 -12.06
C ARG A 59 0.44 -49.09 -12.17
N ILE A 60 1.55 -48.33 -12.11
CA ILE A 60 1.55 -46.87 -12.15
C ILE A 60 0.87 -46.40 -13.45
N ARG A 61 -0.19 -45.60 -13.33
CA ARG A 61 -0.92 -45.00 -14.46
C ARG A 61 -0.86 -43.47 -14.33
N PRO A 62 0.13 -42.80 -14.95
CA PRO A 62 0.38 -41.36 -14.71
C PRO A 62 -0.83 -40.48 -15.05
N LEU A 63 -1.58 -40.81 -16.10
CA LEU A 63 -2.80 -40.10 -16.49
C LEU A 63 -3.92 -40.22 -15.46
N VAL A 64 -4.03 -41.37 -14.78
CA VAL A 64 -5.02 -41.57 -13.72
C VAL A 64 -4.63 -40.77 -12.48
N SER A 65 -3.34 -40.79 -12.11
CA SER A 65 -2.82 -40.00 -10.99
C SER A 65 -3.02 -38.49 -11.22
N LEU A 66 -2.79 -38.02 -12.45
CA LEU A 66 -3.02 -36.61 -12.81
C LEU A 66 -4.49 -36.23 -12.72
N ARG A 67 -5.40 -37.08 -13.22
CA ARG A 67 -6.84 -36.85 -13.10
C ARG A 67 -7.28 -36.81 -11.64
N THR A 68 -6.82 -37.75 -10.82
CA THR A 68 -7.14 -37.78 -9.39
C THR A 68 -6.63 -36.53 -8.69
N ALA A 69 -5.39 -36.10 -8.96
CA ALA A 69 -4.83 -34.87 -8.43
C ALA A 69 -5.65 -33.64 -8.81
N ALA A 70 -6.03 -33.50 -10.08
CA ALA A 70 -6.86 -32.39 -10.55
C ALA A 70 -8.24 -32.37 -9.86
N VAL A 71 -8.87 -33.54 -9.65
CA VAL A 71 -10.14 -33.64 -8.93
C VAL A 71 -10.00 -33.23 -7.47
N LEU A 72 -8.92 -33.64 -6.79
CA LEU A 72 -8.66 -33.26 -5.39
C LEU A 72 -8.46 -31.74 -5.27
N VAL A 73 -7.70 -31.13 -6.18
CA VAL A 73 -7.52 -29.67 -6.22
C VAL A 73 -8.85 -28.96 -6.47
N LEU A 74 -9.68 -29.47 -7.38
CA LEU A 74 -11.01 -28.91 -7.66
C LEU A 74 -11.95 -29.02 -6.45
N GLN A 75 -11.89 -30.12 -5.71
CA GLN A 75 -12.65 -30.31 -4.47
C GLN A 75 -12.18 -29.40 -3.33
N ALA A 76 -10.93 -28.94 -3.36
CA ALA A 76 -10.43 -27.95 -2.41
C ALA A 76 -10.93 -26.52 -2.70
N ALA A 77 -11.36 -26.23 -3.93
CA ALA A 77 -11.88 -24.91 -4.33
C ALA A 77 -13.08 -24.41 -3.49
N PRO A 78 -14.13 -25.20 -3.20
CA PRO A 78 -15.23 -24.74 -2.35
C PRO A 78 -14.76 -24.38 -0.93
N LEU A 79 -13.83 -25.15 -0.35
CA LEU A 79 -13.24 -24.82 0.95
C LEU A 79 -12.44 -23.50 0.89
N MET A 80 -11.68 -23.30 -0.19
CA MET A 80 -10.95 -22.05 -0.44
C MET A 80 -11.90 -20.84 -0.52
N ILE A 81 -13.04 -20.97 -1.21
CA ILE A 81 -14.03 -19.90 -1.32
C ILE A 81 -14.64 -19.57 0.05
N VAL A 82 -14.98 -20.58 0.83
CA VAL A 82 -15.49 -20.38 2.20
C VAL A 82 -14.45 -19.65 3.04
N LEU A 83 -13.19 -20.12 3.05
CA LEU A 83 -12.12 -19.45 3.79
C LEU A 83 -11.91 -18.00 3.31
N PHE A 84 -11.97 -17.76 2.00
CA PHE A 84 -11.82 -16.42 1.43
C PHE A 84 -12.94 -15.45 1.85
N LEU A 85 -14.18 -15.92 1.97
CA LEU A 85 -15.32 -15.09 2.38
C LEU A 85 -15.36 -14.84 3.89
N PHE A 86 -15.00 -15.85 4.69
CA PHE A 86 -15.11 -15.77 6.15
C PHE A 86 -13.84 -15.27 6.85
N PHE A 87 -12.65 -15.42 6.24
CA PHE A 87 -11.41 -14.84 6.73
C PHE A 87 -11.09 -13.57 5.93
N PRO A 88 -11.31 -12.37 6.50
CA PRO A 88 -10.86 -11.14 5.87
C PRO A 88 -9.35 -11.26 5.64
N ARG A 89 -8.86 -10.72 4.51
CA ARG A 89 -7.44 -10.76 4.15
C ARG A 89 -6.63 -10.06 5.25
N ILE A 90 -6.14 -10.84 6.20
CA ILE A 90 -5.29 -10.31 7.27
C ILE A 90 -4.00 -9.90 6.58
N ALA A 91 -3.59 -8.64 6.76
CA ALA A 91 -2.29 -8.20 6.30
C ALA A 91 -1.23 -9.20 6.78
N PRO A 92 -0.19 -9.49 5.98
CA PRO A 92 0.76 -10.54 6.30
C PRO A 92 1.26 -10.34 7.74
N LEU A 93 1.00 -11.30 8.63
CA LEU A 93 1.50 -11.22 10.02
C LEU A 93 3.04 -11.21 10.08
N TRP A 94 3.68 -11.54 8.96
CA TRP A 94 5.11 -11.56 8.72
C TRP A 94 5.63 -10.32 8.00
N SER A 95 4.80 -9.31 7.71
CA SER A 95 5.28 -8.03 7.22
C SER A 95 5.97 -7.32 8.39
N VAL A 96 7.21 -7.72 8.68
CA VAL A 96 8.14 -6.84 9.39
C VAL A 96 8.25 -5.61 8.49
N PRO A 97 7.83 -4.42 8.93
CA PRO A 97 8.13 -3.22 8.20
C PRO A 97 9.66 -3.11 8.20
N LEU A 98 10.32 -3.52 7.12
CA LEU A 98 11.75 -3.28 6.98
C LEU A 98 11.90 -1.76 6.95
N PRO A 99 12.53 -1.15 7.97
CA PRO A 99 12.86 0.25 7.91
C PRO A 99 13.98 0.36 6.88
N GLY A 100 13.68 0.83 5.67
CA GLY A 100 14.69 0.98 4.61
C GLY A 100 14.34 0.39 3.25
N GLY A 101 13.12 -0.10 3.04
CA GLY A 101 12.59 -0.14 1.68
C GLY A 101 12.46 1.30 1.21
N ALA A 102 13.40 1.76 0.38
CA ALA A 102 13.23 2.97 -0.42
C ALA A 102 12.05 2.73 -1.36
N GLN A 103 10.84 2.85 -0.83
CA GLN A 103 9.67 3.12 -1.64
C GLN A 103 9.89 4.56 -2.10
N THR A 104 10.30 4.67 -3.36
CA THR A 104 10.14 5.82 -4.25
C THR A 104 9.01 6.73 -3.77
N GLY A 105 9.36 7.73 -2.96
CA GLY A 105 8.39 8.50 -2.21
C GLY A 105 9.06 9.54 -1.34
N MET A 106 8.31 10.59 -1.00
CA MET A 106 8.79 11.70 -0.19
C MET A 106 9.08 11.21 1.25
N SER A 107 10.20 11.62 1.85
CA SER A 107 10.66 11.16 3.17
C SER A 107 10.43 12.20 4.28
N ASP A 108 10.55 11.77 5.54
CA ASP A 108 10.47 12.63 6.74
C ASP A 108 11.65 13.62 6.88
N ARG A 109 12.67 13.47 6.05
CA ARG A 109 13.85 14.32 5.97
C ARG A 109 14.22 14.61 4.51
N VAL A 110 14.82 15.77 4.26
CA VAL A 110 15.31 16.18 2.94
C VAL A 110 16.68 16.82 3.09
N ALA A 111 17.67 16.26 2.41
CA ALA A 111 18.98 16.85 2.18
C ALA A 111 19.07 17.44 0.76
N PRO A 112 20.01 18.38 0.52
CA PRO A 112 20.31 18.85 -0.83
C PRO A 112 20.67 17.68 -1.75
N GLY A 113 19.88 17.49 -2.82
CA GLY A 113 20.05 16.40 -3.79
C GLY A 113 19.01 15.28 -3.69
N ASP A 114 18.32 15.11 -2.56
CA ASP A 114 17.33 14.02 -2.40
C ASP A 114 16.15 14.17 -3.38
N ILE A 115 15.70 15.41 -3.61
CA ILE A 115 14.58 15.72 -4.53
C ILE A 115 14.92 15.34 -5.98
N ALA A 116 16.20 15.39 -6.38
CA ALA A 116 16.60 15.03 -7.73
C ALA A 116 16.30 13.56 -8.06
N SER A 117 16.35 12.67 -7.05
CA SER A 117 15.99 11.26 -7.23
C SER A 117 14.49 11.05 -7.44
N LEU A 118 13.63 11.91 -6.86
CA LEU A 118 12.18 11.84 -7.03
C LEU A 118 11.74 12.25 -8.44
N THR A 119 12.40 13.27 -9.02
CA THR A 119 12.12 13.72 -10.40
C THR A 119 12.48 12.67 -11.46
N LEU A 120 13.33 11.69 -11.12
CA LEU A 120 13.74 10.61 -12.02
C LEU A 120 12.78 9.41 -11.99
N SER A 121 11.78 9.41 -11.12
CA SER A 121 10.78 8.34 -11.01
C SER A 121 9.50 8.70 -11.76
N ASP A 122 9.07 7.83 -12.68
CA ASP A 122 7.79 7.93 -13.38
C ASP A 122 6.64 7.21 -12.65
N GLU A 123 6.86 6.80 -11.39
CA GLU A 123 5.82 6.16 -10.59
C GLU A 123 4.70 7.15 -10.22
N ILE A 124 3.48 6.63 -10.19
CA ILE A 124 2.30 7.44 -9.87
C ILE A 124 2.28 7.70 -8.36
N ALA A 125 2.26 8.98 -7.96
CA ALA A 125 2.08 9.34 -6.55
C ALA A 125 0.61 9.28 -6.13
N PHE A 126 -0.26 9.98 -6.86
CA PHE A 126 -1.70 9.99 -6.62
C PHE A 126 -2.45 10.43 -7.88
N ARG A 127 -3.77 10.27 -7.85
CA ARG A 127 -4.71 10.82 -8.83
C ARG A 127 -5.71 11.72 -8.13
N ALA A 128 -6.05 12.85 -8.72
CA ALA A 128 -7.06 13.76 -8.22
C ALA A 128 -8.21 13.90 -9.22
N ASN A 129 -9.44 13.85 -8.72
CA ASN A 129 -10.67 13.98 -9.49
C ASN A 129 -11.49 15.15 -8.95
N PHE A 130 -11.62 16.22 -9.74
CA PHE A 130 -12.38 17.41 -9.36
C PHE A 130 -13.86 17.25 -9.72
N ALA A 131 -14.77 17.62 -8.82
CA ALA A 131 -16.20 17.58 -9.08
C ALA A 131 -16.64 18.63 -10.14
N GLY A 132 -15.85 19.69 -10.32
CA GLY A 132 -16.12 20.79 -11.23
C GLY A 132 -14.94 21.12 -12.15
N ALA A 133 -14.78 22.40 -12.48
CA ALA A 133 -13.67 22.86 -13.31
C ALA A 133 -12.31 22.59 -12.64
N ILE A 134 -11.38 22.03 -13.41
CA ILE A 134 -10.02 21.78 -12.93
C ILE A 134 -9.28 23.13 -12.80
N PRO A 135 -8.64 23.42 -11.65
CA PRO A 135 -7.83 24.63 -11.48
C PRO A 135 -6.72 24.74 -12.54
N PRO A 136 -6.28 25.96 -12.90
CA PRO A 136 -5.11 26.12 -13.77
C PRO A 136 -3.88 25.50 -13.12
N ALA A 137 -2.93 24.99 -13.91
CA ALA A 137 -1.76 24.27 -13.41
C ALA A 137 -0.97 25.01 -12.32
N ARG A 138 -0.90 26.35 -12.39
CA ARG A 138 -0.25 27.19 -11.36
C ARG A 138 -0.91 27.14 -9.98
N ALA A 139 -2.19 26.79 -9.91
CA ALA A 139 -2.96 26.67 -8.67
C ALA A 139 -2.95 25.22 -8.14
N LEU A 140 -2.39 24.26 -8.87
CA LEU A 140 -2.28 22.86 -8.46
C LEU A 140 -1.03 22.64 -7.59
N TYR A 141 -0.89 23.46 -6.54
CA TYR A 141 0.17 23.27 -5.54
C TYR A 141 -0.29 22.23 -4.51
N TRP A 142 0.18 21.00 -4.68
CA TRP A 142 -0.15 19.88 -3.81
C TRP A 142 0.75 19.87 -2.58
N ARG A 143 0.26 20.44 -1.49
CA ARG A 143 0.90 20.43 -0.18
C ARG A 143 0.78 19.04 0.43
N GLY A 144 1.90 18.48 0.88
CA GLY A 144 1.93 17.19 1.58
C GLY A 144 2.81 17.20 2.82
N LEU A 145 4.10 17.50 2.64
CA LEU A 145 5.08 17.54 3.73
C LEU A 145 5.54 18.98 3.99
N VAL A 146 5.67 19.31 5.28
CA VAL A 146 6.24 20.57 5.77
C VAL A 146 7.43 20.19 6.66
N TYR A 147 8.60 20.71 6.31
CA TYR A 147 9.82 20.53 7.07
C TYR A 147 10.11 21.82 7.84
N SER A 148 10.09 21.73 9.17
CA SER A 148 10.21 22.91 10.04
C SER A 148 11.49 22.94 10.86
N ARG A 149 12.23 21.83 10.95
CA ARG A 149 13.51 21.76 11.67
C ARG A 149 14.66 21.64 10.66
N PHE A 150 15.63 22.53 10.77
CA PHE A 150 16.86 22.49 10.00
C PHE A 150 18.05 22.21 10.92
N ASP A 151 18.79 21.14 10.66
CA ASP A 151 20.01 20.80 11.38
C ASP A 151 21.05 20.19 10.42
N ALA A 152 22.30 20.64 10.54
CA ALA A 152 23.44 20.15 9.74
C ALA A 152 23.19 20.02 8.22
N GLY A 153 22.40 20.92 7.62
CA GLY A 153 22.09 20.87 6.18
C GLY A 153 20.91 19.96 5.82
N ILE A 154 20.22 19.37 6.80
CA ILE A 154 19.08 18.48 6.59
C ILE A 154 17.82 19.14 7.16
N TRP A 155 16.78 19.18 6.33
CA TRP A 155 15.44 19.58 6.75
C TRP A 155 14.68 18.35 7.24
N THR A 156 14.04 18.45 8.41
CA THR A 156 13.31 17.35 9.05
C THR A 156 11.91 17.79 9.43
N MET A 157 10.96 16.87 9.27
CA MET A 157 9.58 17.05 9.69
C MET A 157 9.50 16.95 11.22
N VAL A 158 8.63 17.76 11.84
CA VAL A 158 8.27 17.55 13.25
C VAL A 158 7.35 16.32 13.33
N PRO A 159 7.68 15.31 14.18
CA PRO A 159 6.87 14.11 14.32
C PRO A 159 5.43 14.45 14.67
N LEU A 160 4.50 13.73 14.05
CA LEU A 160 3.08 13.84 14.37
C LEU A 160 2.86 13.38 15.83
N PRO A 161 2.08 14.14 16.62
CA PRO A 161 1.60 13.71 17.92
C PRO A 161 0.94 12.33 17.85
N THR A 162 1.22 11.47 18.84
CA THR A 162 0.69 10.09 18.90
C THR A 162 -0.80 10.03 19.24
N THR A 163 -1.39 11.11 19.74
CA THR A 163 -2.80 11.22 20.09
C THR A 163 -3.51 12.22 19.18
N ARG A 164 -4.74 11.91 18.76
CA ARG A 164 -5.62 12.81 18.00
C ARG A 164 -5.82 14.17 18.68
N ALA A 165 -5.91 14.17 20.01
CA ALA A 165 -5.95 15.40 20.81
C ALA A 165 -4.67 16.24 20.73
N GLY A 166 -3.52 15.66 20.33
CA GLY A 166 -2.30 16.42 20.06
C GLY A 166 -2.24 16.97 18.63
N LEU A 167 -2.94 16.33 17.68
CA LEU A 167 -3.12 16.85 16.31
C LEU A 167 -4.08 18.06 16.31
N ILE A 168 -5.06 18.02 17.21
CA ILE A 168 -6.12 19.01 17.43
C ILE A 168 -6.11 19.38 18.93
N ASP A 169 -5.07 20.05 19.43
CA ASP A 169 -5.08 20.54 20.82
C ASP A 169 -5.82 21.89 20.86
N GLY A 170 -6.86 21.91 21.70
CA GLY A 170 -8.06 22.74 21.57
C GLY A 170 -7.86 24.21 21.93
N ASP A 171 -8.03 25.07 20.93
CA ASP A 171 -8.66 26.41 20.97
C ASP A 171 -8.52 27.10 19.61
N ASP A 172 -7.57 26.68 18.76
CA ASP A 172 -7.45 27.14 17.37
C ASP A 172 -8.24 26.22 16.43
N ASP A 173 -9.53 26.52 16.38
CA ASP A 173 -10.48 25.96 15.44
C ASP A 173 -10.20 26.57 14.07
N TRP A 174 -9.20 26.08 13.33
CA TRP A 174 -9.28 26.18 11.88
C TRP A 174 -10.46 25.31 11.47
N GLN A 175 -11.64 25.91 11.51
CA GLN A 175 -12.83 25.40 10.87
C GLN A 175 -13.03 26.25 9.62
N ALA A 176 -13.40 25.58 8.53
CA ALA A 176 -13.98 26.26 7.38
C ALA A 176 -15.32 26.95 7.73
N ASP A 177 -15.77 26.88 8.99
CA ASP A 177 -16.95 27.54 9.53
C ASP A 177 -16.77 29.06 9.48
N GLY A 178 -17.14 29.64 8.34
CA GLY A 178 -16.99 31.05 8.01
C GLY A 178 -16.26 31.31 6.69
N ALA A 179 -15.61 30.29 6.11
CA ALA A 179 -14.88 30.37 4.83
C ALA A 179 -15.78 30.50 3.60
N GLY A 180 -17.11 30.39 3.76
CA GLY A 180 -18.08 30.47 2.67
C GLY A 180 -18.20 29.14 1.91
N THR A 181 -18.44 29.20 0.61
CA THR A 181 -18.54 28.01 -0.25
C THR A 181 -17.16 27.54 -0.71
N PRO A 182 -16.87 26.22 -0.69
CA PRO A 182 -15.60 25.70 -1.18
C PRO A 182 -15.42 26.05 -2.66
N ALA A 183 -14.23 26.54 -3.01
CA ALA A 183 -13.90 26.86 -4.40
C ALA A 183 -13.71 25.58 -5.22
N PHE A 184 -13.14 24.55 -4.60
CA PHE A 184 -12.91 23.26 -5.22
C PHE A 184 -13.24 22.12 -4.26
N THR A 185 -14.02 21.16 -4.76
CA THR A 185 -14.24 19.86 -4.12
C THR A 185 -13.66 18.79 -5.02
N TYR A 186 -12.80 17.94 -4.46
CA TYR A 186 -12.14 16.89 -5.22
C TYR A 186 -11.87 15.66 -4.37
N GLU A 187 -11.72 14.54 -5.06
CA GLU A 187 -11.35 13.26 -4.48
C GLU A 187 -9.90 12.94 -4.87
N VAL A 188 -9.11 12.47 -3.90
CA VAL A 188 -7.74 12.02 -4.13
C VAL A 188 -7.66 10.52 -3.91
N ILE A 189 -7.03 9.82 -4.84
CA ILE A 189 -6.66 8.41 -4.73
C ILE A 189 -5.14 8.35 -4.64
N LEU A 190 -4.64 8.07 -3.44
CA LEU A 190 -3.22 8.01 -3.09
C LEU A 190 -2.70 6.58 -3.18
N GLU A 191 -1.55 6.39 -3.83
CA GLU A 191 -0.85 5.11 -3.86
C GLU A 191 -0.20 4.79 -2.49
N PRO A 192 0.14 3.54 -2.16
CA PRO A 192 0.72 3.18 -0.87
C PRO A 192 2.02 3.92 -0.59
N THR A 193 2.08 4.74 0.47
CA THR A 193 3.28 5.51 0.87
C THR A 193 3.95 5.00 2.15
N GLN A 194 3.33 4.06 2.87
CA GLN A 194 3.74 3.62 4.21
C GLN A 194 3.78 4.73 5.27
N ALA A 195 3.24 5.92 4.94
CA ALA A 195 3.23 7.09 5.79
C ALA A 195 1.81 7.60 6.00
N ALA A 196 1.62 8.44 7.01
CA ALA A 196 0.31 9.00 7.33
C ALA A 196 0.05 10.35 6.64
N TRP A 197 1.03 10.98 6.01
CA TRP A 197 0.81 12.26 5.30
C TRP A 197 0.00 12.05 4.02
N LEU A 198 -0.90 13.00 3.76
CA LEU A 198 -1.73 13.07 2.57
C LEU A 198 -1.39 14.32 1.75
N PHE A 199 -1.89 14.39 0.51
CA PHE A 199 -1.64 15.50 -0.40
C PHE A 199 -2.93 16.26 -0.70
N ALA A 200 -2.91 17.56 -0.55
CA ALA A 200 -4.06 18.41 -0.84
C ALA A 200 -3.61 19.76 -1.38
N LEU A 201 -4.52 20.48 -2.03
CA LEU A 201 -4.32 21.88 -2.37
C LEU A 201 -4.22 22.71 -1.08
N GLU A 202 -3.68 23.92 -1.20
CA GLU A 202 -3.60 24.84 -0.08
C GLU A 202 -4.97 25.10 0.55
N THR A 203 -5.01 25.32 1.87
CA THR A 203 -6.24 25.65 2.61
C THR A 203 -7.32 24.59 2.46
N ALA A 204 -6.89 23.33 2.57
CA ALA A 204 -7.73 22.15 2.45
C ALA A 204 -8.36 21.72 3.78
N SER A 205 -9.64 21.41 3.74
CA SER A 205 -10.41 20.80 4.81
C SER A 205 -10.77 19.35 4.44
N PRO A 206 -10.62 18.38 5.36
CA PRO A 206 -11.03 17.00 5.11
C PRO A 206 -12.57 16.90 5.05
N ALA A 207 -13.09 16.36 3.95
CA ALA A 207 -14.52 16.08 3.80
C ALA A 207 -14.87 14.60 4.03
N SER A 208 -13.86 13.76 4.28
CA SER A 208 -14.02 12.32 4.60
C SER A 208 -13.50 12.00 6.00
N GLY A 209 -14.15 11.06 6.68
CA GLY A 209 -13.67 10.54 7.97
C GLY A 209 -12.34 9.81 7.86
N GLY A 210 -11.60 9.71 8.96
CA GLY A 210 -10.28 9.07 9.01
C GLY A 210 -9.11 9.97 8.55
N VAL A 211 -9.40 11.24 8.26
CA VAL A 211 -8.42 12.27 7.92
C VAL A 211 -8.51 13.40 8.95
N THR A 212 -7.35 13.84 9.42
CA THR A 212 -7.20 14.91 10.39
C THR A 212 -6.33 16.03 9.79
N LEU A 213 -6.73 17.28 9.99
CA LEU A 213 -5.91 18.44 9.68
C LEU A 213 -4.98 18.76 10.86
N THR A 214 -3.70 18.99 10.56
CA THR A 214 -2.71 19.42 11.55
C THR A 214 -2.62 20.94 11.66
N ARG A 215 -2.03 21.43 12.76
CA ARG A 215 -1.76 22.87 12.99
C ARG A 215 -0.95 23.56 11.90
N ASP A 216 -0.13 22.81 11.16
CA ASP A 216 0.65 23.32 10.04
C ASP A 216 -0.02 23.10 8.68
N PHE A 217 -1.35 22.99 8.67
CA PHE A 217 -2.20 22.89 7.48
C PHE A 217 -1.83 21.70 6.58
N ARG A 218 -1.60 20.52 7.18
CA ARG A 218 -1.41 19.27 6.43
C ARG A 218 -2.53 18.31 6.75
N LEU A 219 -2.95 17.55 5.74
CA LEU A 219 -3.85 16.43 5.95
C LEU A 219 -3.05 15.18 6.31
N VAL A 220 -3.53 14.47 7.31
CA VAL A 220 -2.92 13.26 7.84
C VAL A 220 -3.99 12.20 8.01
N ALA A 221 -3.73 10.98 7.54
CA ALA A 221 -4.58 9.82 7.79
C ALA A 221 -4.38 9.32 9.22
N ASP A 222 -5.46 8.80 9.84
CA ASP A 222 -5.40 8.25 11.19
C ASP A 222 -4.43 7.05 11.30
N ASP A 223 -4.24 6.31 10.19
CA ASP A 223 -3.29 5.20 10.06
C ASP A 223 -2.37 5.39 8.83
N PRO A 224 -1.15 4.81 8.84
CA PRO A 224 -0.27 4.83 7.67
C PRO A 224 -0.91 4.22 6.41
N VAL A 225 -0.73 4.87 5.27
CA VAL A 225 -1.31 4.49 3.98
C VAL A 225 -0.57 3.28 3.39
N ARG A 226 -1.11 2.08 3.66
CA ARG A 226 -0.53 0.78 3.24
C ARG A 226 -1.15 0.17 1.98
N SER A 227 -2.27 0.74 1.54
CA SER A 227 -3.00 0.36 0.34
C SER A 227 -3.52 1.63 -0.35
N LEU A 228 -4.04 1.49 -1.57
CA LEU A 228 -4.78 2.56 -2.24
C LEU A 228 -5.76 3.23 -1.27
N TYR A 229 -5.58 4.53 -1.04
CA TYR A 229 -6.34 5.29 -0.06
C TYR A 229 -7.08 6.43 -0.73
N ARG A 230 -8.37 6.54 -0.44
CA ARG A 230 -9.30 7.48 -1.06
C ARG A 230 -9.83 8.43 0.00
N TYR A 231 -9.72 9.73 -0.25
CA TYR A 231 -10.22 10.76 0.64
C TYR A 231 -10.79 11.93 -0.16
N SER A 232 -11.79 12.59 0.42
CA SER A 232 -12.44 13.76 -0.16
C SER A 232 -11.94 15.01 0.53
N VAL A 233 -11.70 16.06 -0.25
CA VAL A 233 -11.14 17.31 0.22
C VAL A 233 -11.91 18.49 -0.36
N GLU A 234 -12.08 19.51 0.47
CA GLU A 234 -12.62 20.80 0.09
C GLU A 234 -11.55 21.87 0.29
N THR A 235 -11.43 22.79 -0.67
CA THR A 235 -10.41 23.85 -0.64
C THR A 235 -11.05 25.24 -0.62
N TYR A 236 -10.53 26.08 0.27
CA TYR A 236 -11.00 27.45 0.54
C TYR A 236 -9.85 28.46 0.34
N PRO A 237 -9.52 28.83 -0.91
CA PRO A 237 -8.29 29.58 -1.22
C PRO A 237 -8.25 31.01 -0.64
N ASP A 238 -9.40 31.58 -0.28
CA ASP A 238 -9.49 32.95 0.25
C ASP A 238 -9.24 33.03 1.77
N VAL A 239 -9.04 31.89 2.46
CA VAL A 239 -8.75 31.87 3.89
C VAL A 239 -7.23 31.98 4.12
N PRO A 240 -6.75 32.97 4.89
CA PRO A 240 -5.35 33.10 5.22
C PRO A 240 -4.82 31.88 5.97
N THR A 241 -3.70 31.32 5.52
CA THR A 241 -2.99 30.20 6.15
C THR A 241 -1.97 30.65 7.19
N ASP A 242 -1.82 31.96 7.41
CA ASP A 242 -0.85 32.53 8.36
C ASP A 242 -1.54 33.53 9.31
N PRO A 243 -1.58 33.26 10.63
CA PRO A 243 -2.12 34.20 11.61
C PRO A 243 -1.20 35.42 11.89
N GLY A 244 -0.08 35.59 11.18
CA GLY A 244 0.94 36.60 11.51
C GLY A 244 1.37 37.60 10.43
N ILE A 245 0.92 37.50 9.17
CA ILE A 245 1.39 38.42 8.10
C ILE A 245 0.27 39.27 7.46
N THR A 246 -0.47 40.02 8.29
CA THR A 246 -1.17 41.22 7.80
C THR A 246 -0.14 42.33 7.57
N GLY A 247 0.47 42.41 6.39
CA GLY A 247 1.38 43.53 6.11
C GLY A 247 2.16 43.61 4.81
N LEU A 248 2.05 42.68 3.87
CA LEU A 248 2.72 42.82 2.56
C LEU A 248 1.68 42.84 1.44
N ALA A 249 1.14 44.04 1.22
CA ALA A 249 0.51 44.37 -0.06
C ALA A 249 1.50 44.06 -1.19
N SER A 250 1.06 43.27 -2.16
CA SER A 250 1.81 43.03 -3.39
C SER A 250 2.08 44.37 -4.09
N PRO A 251 3.33 44.71 -4.44
CA PRO A 251 3.55 45.79 -5.39
C PRO A 251 3.01 45.34 -6.76
N THR A 252 2.22 46.24 -7.35
CA THR A 252 1.51 46.15 -8.65
C THR A 252 2.31 45.57 -9.79
#